data_AF-A0AAX0IZ16-F1
#
_entry.id   AF-A0AAX0IZ16-F1
#
_cell.length_a   1.000
_cell.length_b   1.000
_cell.length_c   1.000
_cell.angle_alpha   90.00
_cell.angle_beta   90.00
_cell.angle_gamma   90.00
#
_symmetry.space_group_name_H-M   'P 1'
#
loop_
_entity.id
_entity.type
_entity.pdbx_description
1 polymer ?
#
loop_
_entity_poly.entity_id
_entity_poly.type
_entity_poly.pdbx_seq_one_letter_code
_entity_poly.pdbx_strand_id
1 'polypeptide(L)'
;MLSHALKTAGFHVSNTKGTFYIVADSCDLSTNDGPDFCYNLITDCNVAAIPISVFTDHREPWRTKLRFTFGKKRIVIEEAAQALISASR
;
A
#
# COMPACT_ATOMS: atom_id res chain seq x y z
N MET A 1 -4.85 -12.67 -0.83
CA MET A 1 -4.82 -12.06 -2.18
C MET A 1 -4.14 -10.69 -2.14
N LEU A 2 -4.76 -9.62 -1.62
CA LEU A 2 -4.11 -8.29 -1.54
C LEU A 2 -2.78 -8.29 -0.77
N SER A 3 -2.75 -8.92 0.42
CA SER A 3 -1.52 -9.07 1.20
C SER A 3 -0.40 -9.82 0.48
N HIS A 4 -0.76 -10.77 -0.40
CA HIS A 4 0.21 -11.51 -1.19
C HIS A 4 0.74 -10.62 -2.33
N ALA A 5 -0.15 -9.95 -3.06
CA ALA A 5 0.23 -9.02 -4.12
C ALA A 5 1.15 -7.90 -3.63
N LEU A 6 0.86 -7.31 -2.47
CA LEU A 6 1.72 -6.30 -1.84
C LEU A 6 3.12 -6.87 -1.52
N LYS A 7 3.22 -8.08 -0.98
CA LYS A 7 4.53 -8.72 -0.75
C LYS A 7 5.26 -9.01 -2.05
N THR A 8 4.57 -9.50 -3.07
CA THR A 8 5.13 -9.77 -4.40
C THR A 8 5.63 -8.49 -5.06
N ALA A 9 4.93 -7.37 -4.85
CA ALA A 9 5.34 -6.04 -5.28
C ALA A 9 6.46 -5.43 -4.43
N GLY A 10 7.00 -6.17 -3.45
CA GLY A 10 8.15 -5.77 -2.65
C GLY A 10 7.84 -4.92 -1.41
N PHE A 11 6.58 -4.75 -1.03
CA PHE A 11 6.24 -4.06 0.22
C PHE A 11 6.50 -4.95 1.44
N HIS A 12 6.92 -4.32 2.55
CA HIS A 12 6.92 -4.99 3.85
C HIS A 12 5.52 -4.96 4.47
N VAL A 13 4.79 -6.07 4.35
CA VAL A 13 3.42 -6.17 4.83
C VAL A 13 3.35 -6.56 6.31
N SER A 14 2.71 -5.71 7.11
CA SER A 14 2.51 -5.94 8.55
C SER A 14 1.50 -7.06 8.81
N ASN A 15 1.71 -7.82 9.90
CA ASN A 15 0.76 -8.83 10.33
C ASN A 15 -0.57 -8.18 10.75
N THR A 16 -1.66 -8.52 10.07
CA THR A 16 -2.98 -7.94 10.28
C THR A 16 -3.90 -8.97 10.93
N LYS A 17 -4.27 -8.77 12.20
CA LYS A 17 -5.11 -9.71 12.97
C LYS A 17 -6.62 -9.41 12.92
N GLY A 18 -7.04 -8.31 12.31
CA GLY A 18 -8.45 -7.91 12.22
C GLY A 18 -8.67 -6.62 11.44
N THR A 19 -9.91 -6.13 11.42
CA THR A 19 -10.40 -5.00 10.61
C THR A 19 -10.42 -5.27 9.10
N PHE A 20 -10.57 -4.22 8.28
CA PHE A 20 -10.57 -4.27 6.82
C PHE A 20 -9.41 -3.45 6.20
N TYR A 21 -8.31 -3.30 6.94
CA TYR A 21 -7.10 -2.58 6.51
C TYR A 21 -5.84 -3.43 6.59
N ILE A 22 -4.89 -3.19 5.69
CA ILE A 22 -3.53 -3.73 5.72
C ILE A 22 -2.56 -2.55 5.76
N VAL A 23 -1.55 -2.64 6.64
CA VAL A 23 -0.41 -1.72 6.63
C VAL A 23 0.74 -2.35 5.89
N ALA A 24 1.32 -1.61 4.96
CA ALA A 24 2.47 -2.03 4.16
C ALA A 24 3.50 -0.89 4.08
N ASP A 25 4.78 -1.23 4.17
CA ASP A 25 5.88 -0.27 4.09
C ASP A 25 6.50 -0.26 2.70
N SER A 26 6.71 0.92 2.13
CA SER A 26 7.31 1.13 0.82
C SER A 26 8.80 1.51 0.88
N CYS A 27 9.45 1.38 2.05
CA CYS A 27 10.82 1.86 2.27
C CYS A 27 11.88 1.35 1.28
N ASP A 28 11.68 0.17 0.70
CA ASP A 28 12.62 -0.44 -0.26
C ASP A 28 12.21 -0.21 -1.72
N LEU A 29 11.06 0.44 -1.96
CA LEU A 29 10.48 0.64 -3.29
C LEU A 29 10.71 2.06 -3.83
N SER A 30 10.96 3.02 -2.95
CA SER A 30 11.16 4.41 -3.32
C SER A 30 11.84 5.21 -2.20
N THR A 31 12.52 6.28 -2.57
CA THR A 31 13.00 7.31 -1.64
C THR A 31 11.93 8.32 -1.25
N ASN A 32 10.75 8.26 -1.89
CA ASN A 32 9.63 9.16 -1.62
C ASN A 32 8.97 8.85 -0.27
N ASP A 33 8.37 9.87 0.33
CA ASP A 33 7.50 9.69 1.47
C ASP A 33 6.11 9.19 1.05
N GLY A 34 5.29 8.86 2.03
CA GLY A 34 4.00 8.21 1.84
C GLY A 34 3.05 8.98 0.93
N PRO A 35 2.83 10.30 1.14
CA PRO A 35 2.03 11.12 0.24
C PRO A 35 2.47 11.04 -1.23
N ASP A 36 3.74 11.29 -1.51
CA ASP A 36 4.25 11.29 -2.89
C ASP A 36 4.18 9.88 -3.50
N PHE A 37 4.50 8.85 -2.73
CA PHE A 37 4.38 7.47 -3.17
C PHE A 37 2.91 7.06 -3.42
N CYS A 38 1.95 7.55 -2.63
CA CYS A 38 0.54 7.32 -2.89
C CYS A 38 0.07 7.95 -4.20
N TYR A 39 0.59 9.13 -4.58
CA TYR A 39 0.30 9.71 -5.88
C TYR A 39 0.86 8.85 -7.02
N ASN A 40 2.11 8.38 -6.90
CA ASN A 40 2.72 7.50 -7.90
C ASN A 40 1.93 6.19 -8.06
N LEU A 41 1.46 5.58 -6.97
CA LEU A 41 0.62 4.38 -7.05
C LEU A 41 -0.67 4.61 -7.85
N ILE A 42 -1.26 5.81 -7.76
CA ILE A 42 -2.46 6.15 -8.52
C ILE A 42 -2.10 6.31 -10.00
N THR A 43 -1.04 7.05 -10.32
CA THR A 43 -0.66 7.32 -11.71
C THR A 43 -0.16 6.07 -12.43
N ASP A 44 0.63 5.25 -11.74
CA ASP A 44 1.39 4.18 -12.38
C ASP A 44 0.67 2.84 -12.30
N CYS A 45 -0.09 2.62 -11.21
CA CYS A 45 -0.73 1.33 -10.94
C CYS A 45 -2.26 1.42 -10.89
N ASN A 46 -2.86 2.62 -10.97
CA ASN A 46 -4.29 2.84 -10.73
C ASN A 46 -4.75 2.27 -9.37
N VAL A 47 -3.88 2.33 -8.35
CA VAL A 47 -4.17 1.86 -6.99
C VAL A 47 -4.04 3.03 -6.01
N ALA A 48 -5.08 3.26 -5.21
CA ALA A 48 -5.04 4.25 -4.15
C ALA A 48 -4.70 3.61 -2.79
N ALA A 49 -3.85 4.28 -2.01
CA ALA A 49 -3.56 3.99 -0.62
C ALA A 49 -3.65 5.27 0.22
N ILE A 50 -3.58 5.14 1.54
CA ILE A 50 -3.55 6.30 2.46
C ILE A 50 -2.24 6.27 3.23
N PRO A 51 -1.43 7.34 3.23
CA PRO A 51 -0.22 7.40 4.05
C PRO A 51 -0.59 7.39 5.54
N ILE A 52 0.10 6.58 6.35
CA ILE A 52 -0.18 6.48 7.78
C ILE A 52 0.20 7.78 8.51
N SER A 53 1.19 8.51 8.01
CA SER A 53 1.69 9.77 8.59
C SER A 53 0.60 10.84 8.76
N VAL A 54 -0.53 10.77 8.05
CA VAL A 54 -1.65 11.71 8.25
C VAL A 54 -2.50 11.41 9.50
N PHE A 55 -2.29 10.24 10.12
CA PHE A 55 -2.96 9.83 11.36
C PHE A 55 -2.09 10.00 12.60
N THR A 56 -0.90 10.62 12.48
CA THR A 56 0.08 10.66 13.57
C THR A 56 0.60 12.08 13.80
N ASP A 57 0.83 12.43 15.06
CA ASP A 57 1.45 13.72 15.43
C ASP A 57 2.94 13.75 15.08
N HIS A 58 3.61 12.60 15.15
CA HIS A 58 5.02 12.42 14.76
C HIS A 58 5.09 11.62 13.46
N ARG A 59 5.51 12.24 12.37
CA ARG A 59 5.45 11.63 11.02
C ARG A 59 6.61 10.70 10.70
N GLU A 60 7.81 10.99 11.19
CA GLU A 60 9.05 10.28 10.81
C GLU A 60 8.96 8.74 10.89
N PRO A 61 8.47 8.11 11.98
CA PRO A 61 8.39 6.65 12.06
C PRO A 61 7.40 6.02 11.06
N TRP A 62 6.53 6.84 10.47
CA TRP A 62 5.42 6.43 9.60
C TRP A 62 5.58 6.94 8.17
N ARG A 63 6.71 7.60 7.86
CA ARG A 63 6.90 8.34 6.62
C ARG A 63 6.71 7.49 5.37
N THR A 64 7.00 6.19 5.41
CA THR A 64 6.88 5.24 4.28
C THR A 64 5.76 4.21 4.47
N LYS A 65 4.96 4.31 5.54
CA LYS A 65 3.93 3.32 5.87
C LYS A 65 2.59 3.73 5.26
N LEU A 66 1.97 2.80 4.55
CA LEU A 66 0.73 3.02 3.81
C LEU A 66 -0.37 2.08 4.30
N ARG A 67 -1.61 2.58 4.29
CA ARG A 67 -2.82 1.82 4.60
C ARG A 67 -3.58 1.52 3.33
N PHE A 68 -3.76 0.23 3.07
CA PHE A 68 -4.65 -0.30 2.04
C PHE A 68 -5.93 -0.83 2.68
N THR A 69 -7.04 -0.82 1.95
CA THR A 69 -8.31 -1.40 2.42
C THR A 69 -8.74 -2.57 1.55
N PHE A 70 -9.30 -3.60 2.18
CA PHE A 70 -9.97 -4.71 1.52
C PHE A 70 -11.49 -4.74 1.81
N GLY A 71 -12.04 -3.63 2.31
CA GLY A 71 -13.49 -3.41 2.46
C GLY A 71 -14.17 -3.04 1.14
N LYS A 72 -13.88 -3.79 0.07
CA LYS A 72 -14.36 -3.54 -1.30
C LYS A 72 -14.90 -4.83 -1.92
N LYS A 73 -15.59 -4.73 -3.06
CA LYS A 73 -15.97 -5.90 -3.85
C LYS A 73 -14.72 -6.70 -4.22
N ARG A 74 -14.82 -8.03 -4.24
CA ARG A 74 -13.70 -8.93 -4.57
C ARG A 74 -12.99 -8.53 -5.87
N ILE A 75 -13.75 -8.24 -6.93
CA ILE A 75 -13.21 -7.85 -8.24
C ILE A 75 -12.28 -6.62 -8.17
N VAL A 76 -12.62 -5.61 -7.37
CA VAL A 76 -11.78 -4.41 -7.18
C VAL A 76 -10.45 -4.78 -6.50
N ILE A 77 -10.48 -5.73 -5.57
CA ILE A 77 -9.28 -6.20 -4.87
C ILE A 77 -8.43 -7.04 -5.83
N GLU A 78 -9.05 -7.83 -6.71
CA GLU A 78 -8.37 -8.64 -7.75
C GLU A 78 -7.66 -7.75 -8.76
N GLU A 79 -8.35 -6.72 -9.27
CA GLU A 79 -7.78 -5.73 -10.20
C GLU A 79 -6.58 -5.00 -9.58
N ALA A 80 -6.72 -4.52 -8.34
CA ALA A 80 -5.62 -3.87 -7.63
C ALA A 80 -4.44 -4.83 -7.38
N ALA A 81 -4.72 -6.08 -7.01
CA ALA A 81 -3.68 -7.08 -6.81
C ALA A 81 -2.91 -7.37 -8.10
N GLN A 82 -3.61 -7.49 -9.23
CA GLN A 82 -2.99 -7.70 -10.53
C GLN A 82 -2.14 -6.51 -10.96
N ALA A 83 -2.64 -5.29 -10.79
CA ALA A 83 -1.89 -4.08 -11.12
C ALA A 83 -0.58 -3.96 -10.32
N LEU A 84 -0.62 -4.23 -9.01
CA LEU A 84 0.56 -4.22 -8.14
C LEU A 84 1.62 -5.25 -8.56
N ILE A 85 1.19 -6.47 -8.91
CA ILE A 85 2.10 -7.54 -9.36
C ILE A 85 2.70 -7.21 -10.74
N SER A 86 1.93 -6.58 -11.62
CA SER A 86 2.40 -6.19 -12.95
C SER A 86 3.43 -5.06 -12.89
N ALA A 87 3.34 -4.17 -11.91
CA ALA A 87 4.28 -3.06 -11.71
C ALA A 87 5.62 -3.48 -11.05
N SER A 88 5.72 -4.71 -10.53
CA SER A 88 6.92 -5.19 -9.82
C SER A 88 8.01 -5.76 -10.75
N ARG A 89 7.93 -5.52 -12.06
CA ARG A 89 8.84 -6.05 -13.09
C ARG A 89 9.80 -5.00 -13.61
#